data_AF-A0A6G5R5G8-F1
#
_entry.id   AF-A0A6G5R5G8-F1
#
_cell.length_a   1.000
_cell.length_b   1.000
_cell.length_c   1.000
_cell.angle_alpha   90.00
_cell.angle_beta   90.00
_cell.angle_gamma   90.00
#
_symmetry.space_group_name_H-M   'P 1'
#
loop_
_entity.id
_entity.type
_entity.pdbx_description
1 polymer ?
#
loop_
_entity_poly.entity_id
_entity_poly.type
_entity_poly.pdbx_seq_one_letter_code
_entity_poly.pdbx_strand_id
1 'polypeptide(L)'
;MKAEIYKFFEDKKIVLKNLKEIDLSKFTKKRTLVCTIGIDIKDFYNIVFIREAKSRFLKKEFEEILEIYSKIQADLQINFKKKTIFYSSSICSKTQISMKENGFSYDFV
;
A
#
# COMPACT_ATOMS: atom_id res chain seq x y z
N MET A 1 2.11 13.89 -8.76
CA MET A 1 1.55 13.18 -7.58
C MET A 1 0.12 12.64 -7.78
N LYS A 2 -0.98 13.42 -7.67
CA LYS A 2 -2.34 12.82 -7.83
C LYS A 2 -2.56 12.16 -9.20
N ALA A 3 -2.12 12.80 -10.29
CA ALA A 3 -2.28 12.27 -11.65
C ALA A 3 -1.53 10.94 -11.88
N GLU A 4 -0.37 10.75 -11.22
CA GLU A 4 0.42 9.52 -11.35
C GLU A 4 -0.28 8.34 -10.68
N ILE A 5 -0.90 8.54 -9.51
CA ILE A 5 -1.63 7.49 -8.79
C ILE A 5 -2.90 7.08 -9.54
N TYR A 6 -3.64 8.02 -10.12
CA TYR A 6 -4.81 7.68 -10.93
C TYR A 6 -4.42 6.89 -12.20
N LYS A 7 -3.38 7.35 -12.90
CA LYS A 7 -2.85 6.64 -14.08
C LYS A 7 -2.34 5.26 -13.73
N PHE A 8 -1.67 5.14 -12.58
CA PHE A 8 -1.21 3.87 -12.02
C PHE A 8 -2.37 2.86 -11.83
N PHE A 9 -3.47 3.31 -11.21
CA PHE A 9 -4.63 2.45 -11.00
C PHE A 9 -5.33 2.10 -12.32
N GLU A 10 -5.38 3.04 -13.26
CA GLU A 10 -5.92 2.84 -14.61
C GLU A 10 -5.11 1.78 -15.39
N ASP A 11 -3.78 1.91 -15.41
CA ASP A 11 -2.86 0.96 -16.08
C ASP A 11 -2.99 -0.46 -15.49
N LYS A 12 -3.19 -0.56 -14.17
CA LYS A 12 -3.42 -1.84 -13.48
C LYS A 12 -4.88 -2.31 -13.53
N LYS A 13 -5.79 -1.59 -14.21
CA LYS A 13 -7.24 -1.85 -14.31
C LYS A 13 -7.94 -1.97 -12.94
N ILE A 14 -7.43 -1.24 -11.95
CA ILE A 14 -7.98 -1.19 -10.60
C ILE A 14 -8.93 0.00 -10.52
N VAL A 15 -10.23 -0.28 -10.40
CA VAL A 15 -11.25 0.76 -10.26
C VAL A 15 -11.59 0.93 -8.78
N LEU A 16 -11.16 2.06 -8.21
CA LEU A 16 -11.48 2.46 -6.84
C LEU A 16 -12.26 3.78 -6.85
N LYS A 17 -13.44 3.77 -6.22
CA LYS A 17 -14.23 4.94 -5.85
C LYS A 17 -13.64 5.59 -4.60
N ASN A 18 -13.93 6.87 -4.38
CA ASN A 18 -13.56 7.63 -3.18
C ASN A 18 -12.06 7.52 -2.83
N LEU A 19 -11.21 7.57 -3.85
CA LEU A 19 -9.77 7.49 -3.66
C LEU A 19 -9.30 8.63 -2.75
N LYS A 20 -8.66 8.28 -1.63
CA LYS A 20 -8.15 9.24 -0.65
C LYS A 20 -6.73 8.86 -0.27
N GLU A 21 -5.82 9.81 -0.44
CA GLU A 21 -4.46 9.69 0.07
C GLU A 21 -4.46 9.89 1.59
N ILE A 22 -3.73 9.04 2.31
CA ILE A 22 -3.55 9.14 3.75
C ILE A 22 -2.23 9.83 4.02
N ASP A 23 -2.28 10.94 4.75
CA ASP A 23 -1.07 11.62 5.21
C ASP A 23 -0.32 10.73 6.20
N LEU A 24 0.81 10.19 5.73
CA LEU A 24 1.68 9.32 6.51
C LEU A 24 2.65 10.09 7.42
N SER A 25 2.67 11.43 7.39
CA SER A 25 3.59 12.25 8.19
C SER A 25 3.51 11.96 9.69
N LYS A 26 2.34 11.53 10.17
CA LYS A 26 2.08 11.12 11.55
C LYS A 26 2.68 9.75 11.91
N PHE A 27 2.95 8.91 10.91
CA PHE A 27 3.38 7.53 11.10
C PHE A 27 4.84 7.29 10.67
N THR A 28 5.32 8.01 9.65
CA THR A 28 6.68 7.89 9.14
C THR A 28 7.15 9.19 8.49
N LYS A 29 8.48 9.41 8.50
CA LYS A 29 9.13 10.51 7.76
C LYS A 29 9.53 10.12 6.33
N LYS A 30 9.31 8.86 5.94
CA LYS A 30 9.69 8.33 4.62
C LYS A 30 8.81 8.93 3.53
N ARG A 31 9.41 9.72 2.65
CA ARG A 31 8.75 10.28 1.46
C ARG A 31 8.59 9.27 0.32
N THR A 32 9.31 8.14 0.42
CA THR A 32 9.31 7.04 -0.55
C THR A 32 8.14 6.07 -0.35
N LEU A 33 7.25 6.34 0.60
CA LEU A 33 6.08 5.52 0.89
C LEU A 33 4.85 6.41 0.85
N VAL A 34 3.91 6.04 0.00
CA VAL A 34 2.60 6.68 -0.12
C VAL A 34 1.54 5.66 0.25
N CYS A 35 0.48 6.09 0.92
CA CYS A 35 -0.67 5.26 1.24
C CYS A 35 -1.94 5.90 0.69
N THR A 36 -2.74 5.09 0.01
CA THR A 36 -4.01 5.50 -0.54
C THR A 36 -5.07 4.47 -0.16
N ILE A 37 -6.26 4.95 0.18
CA ILE A 37 -7.44 4.13 0.41
C ILE A 37 -8.47 4.39 -0.67
N GLY A 38 -9.31 3.40 -0.93
CA GLY A 38 -10.43 3.52 -1.86
C GLY A 38 -11.43 2.39 -1.68
N ILE A 39 -12.55 2.51 -2.37
CA ILE A 39 -13.65 1.53 -2.30
C ILE A 39 -13.77 0.88 -3.68
N ASP A 40 -13.73 -0.45 -3.77
CA ASP A 40 -13.89 -1.11 -5.07
C ASP A 40 -15.36 -1.12 -5.55
N ILE A 41 -15.59 -1.64 -6.75
CA ILE A 41 -16.93 -1.78 -7.32
C ILE A 41 -17.88 -2.69 -6.51
N LYS A 42 -17.33 -3.50 -5.60
CA LYS A 42 -18.09 -4.39 -4.69
C LYS A 42 -18.25 -3.76 -3.30
N ASP A 43 -18.00 -2.46 -3.18
CA ASP A 43 -18.07 -1.65 -1.97
C ASP A 43 -17.15 -2.14 -0.83
N PHE A 44 -16.04 -2.79 -1.18
CA PHE A 44 -15.02 -3.16 -0.21
C PHE A 44 -13.96 -2.07 -0.05
N TYR A 45 -13.60 -1.79 1.20
CA TYR A 45 -12.46 -0.92 1.50
C TYR A 45 -11.15 -1.60 1.11
N ASN A 46 -10.34 -0.87 0.33
CA ASN A 46 -9.02 -1.24 -0.14
C ASN A 46 -8.01 -0.26 0.44
N ILE A 47 -6.86 -0.78 0.84
CA ILE A 47 -5.68 0.02 1.19
C ILE A 47 -4.52 -0.37 0.27
N VAL A 48 -3.84 0.64 -0.25
CA VAL A 48 -2.78 0.49 -1.23
C VAL A 48 -1.57 1.30 -0.76
N PHE A 49 -0.46 0.60 -0.58
CA PHE A 49 0.84 1.22 -0.33
C PHE A 49 1.65 1.24 -1.62
N ILE A 50 2.25 2.38 -1.93
CA ILE A 50 3.14 2.55 -3.07
C ILE A 50 4.51 2.93 -2.52
N ARG A 51 5.50 2.08 -2.78
CA ARG A 51 6.87 2.20 -2.28
C ARG A 51 7.82 2.48 -3.45
N GLU A 52 8.26 3.71 -3.56
CA GLU A 52 9.18 4.17 -4.59
C GLU A 52 10.58 4.39 -4.01
N ALA A 53 11.47 3.41 -4.17
CA ALA A 53 12.86 3.58 -3.78
C ALA A 53 13.78 2.70 -4.62
N LYS A 54 15.06 3.10 -4.70
CA LYS A 54 16.09 2.37 -5.45
C LYS A 54 16.65 1.16 -4.67
N SER A 55 16.61 1.21 -3.34
CA SER A 55 17.09 0.14 -2.48
C SER A 55 16.16 -1.07 -2.52
N ARG A 56 16.73 -2.26 -2.28
CA ARG A 56 15.99 -3.53 -2.19
C ARG A 56 14.92 -3.47 -1.09
N PHE A 57 13.75 -4.02 -1.37
CA PHE A 57 12.66 -4.12 -0.39
C PHE A 57 12.87 -5.30 0.56
N LEU A 58 13.22 -4.98 1.80
CA LEU A 58 13.52 -5.93 2.87
C LEU A 58 12.34 -6.18 3.81
N LYS A 59 12.36 -7.32 4.51
CA LYS A 59 11.31 -7.71 5.46
C LYS A 59 11.06 -6.65 6.54
N LYS A 60 12.12 -6.02 7.05
CA LYS A 60 12.02 -4.95 8.05
C LYS A 60 11.20 -3.76 7.55
N GLU A 61 11.35 -3.38 6.28
CA GLU A 61 10.51 -2.31 5.70
C GLU A 61 9.04 -2.75 5.60
N PHE A 62 8.77 -4.03 5.37
CA PHE A 62 7.40 -4.54 5.35
C PHE A 62 6.79 -4.61 6.77
N GLU A 63 7.58 -4.98 7.77
CA GLU A 63 7.17 -4.93 9.19
C GLU A 63 6.78 -3.50 9.60
N GLU A 64 7.53 -2.48 9.17
CA GLU A 64 7.14 -1.07 9.37
C GLU A 64 5.80 -0.72 8.69
N ILE A 65 5.57 -1.24 7.46
CA ILE A 65 4.29 -1.03 6.76
C ILE A 65 3.13 -1.70 7.51
N LEU A 66 3.34 -2.87 8.12
CA LEU A 66 2.33 -3.54 8.95
C LEU A 66 1.96 -2.72 10.20
N GLU A 67 2.95 -2.09 10.83
CA GLU A 67 2.70 -1.19 11.96
C GLU A 67 1.88 0.03 11.54
N ILE A 68 2.24 0.66 10.41
CA ILE A 68 1.51 1.79 9.84
C ILE A 68 0.08 1.39 9.49
N TYR A 69 -0.08 0.24 8.81
CA TYR A 69 -1.38 -0.33 8.48
C TYR A 69 -2.27 -0.49 9.72
N SER A 70 -1.72 -1.05 10.79
CA SER A 70 -2.45 -1.30 12.04
C SER A 70 -2.93 0.02 12.68
N LYS A 71 -2.08 1.06 12.66
CA LYS A 71 -2.43 2.39 13.15
C LYS A 71 -3.52 3.05 12.30
N ILE A 72 -3.43 2.97 10.97
CA ILE A 72 -4.45 3.52 10.07
C ILE A 72 -5.79 2.79 10.27
N GLN A 73 -5.77 1.47 10.41
CA GLN A 73 -6.97 0.68 10.65
C GLN A 73 -7.68 1.10 11.95
N ALA A 74 -6.91 1.33 13.02
CA ALA A 74 -7.42 1.79 14.30
C ALA A 74 -7.95 3.23 14.25
N ASP A 75 -7.23 4.14 13.61
CA ASP A 75 -7.59 5.57 13.49
C ASP A 75 -8.87 5.77 12.67
N LEU A 76 -9.01 5.04 11.56
CA LEU A 76 -10.18 5.15 10.68
C LEU A 76 -11.34 4.25 11.08
N GLN A 77 -11.12 3.28 11.97
CA GLN A 77 -12.09 2.24 12.33
C GLN A 77 -12.68 1.49 11.12
N ILE A 78 -11.87 1.34 10.07
CA ILE A 78 -12.26 0.66 8.82
C ILE A 78 -11.60 -0.72 8.77
N ASN A 79 -12.35 -1.74 8.36
CA ASN A 79 -11.77 -3.04 8.03
C ASN A 79 -11.42 -3.13 6.54
N PHE A 80 -10.13 -3.19 6.22
CA PHE A 80 -9.66 -3.30 4.83
C PHE A 80 -9.70 -4.76 4.37
N LYS A 81 -10.60 -5.06 3.42
CA LYS A 81 -10.73 -6.41 2.85
C LYS A 81 -9.59 -6.76 1.91
N LYS A 82 -9.02 -5.74 1.26
CA LYS A 82 -7.93 -5.89 0.29
C LYS A 82 -6.79 -4.96 0.67
N LYS A 83 -5.59 -5.52 0.64
CA LYS A 83 -4.35 -4.85 1.03
C LYS A 83 -3.33 -5.10 -0.06
N THR A 84 -2.82 -4.04 -0.66
CA THR A 84 -1.92 -4.15 -1.82
C THR A 84 -0.67 -3.31 -1.60
N ILE A 85 0.49 -3.83 -2.01
CA ILE A 85 1.76 -3.10 -2.01
C ILE A 85 2.36 -3.10 -3.40
N PHE A 86 2.62 -1.91 -3.91
CA PHE A 86 3.39 -1.71 -5.13
C PHE A 86 4.78 -1.22 -4.81
N TYR A 87 5.78 -1.72 -5.52
CA TYR A 87 7.17 -1.41 -5.23
C TYR A 87 8.03 -1.32 -6.50
N SER A 88 9.01 -0.42 -6.50
CA SER A 88 9.84 -0.09 -7.67
C SER A 88 11.28 -0.62 -7.61
N SER A 89 11.54 -1.68 -6.84
CA SER A 89 12.88 -2.23 -6.62
C SER A 89 12.89 -3.75 -6.53
N SER A 90 14.07 -4.39 -6.62
CA SER A 90 14.19 -5.80 -6.28
C SER A 90 13.64 -6.10 -4.88
N ILE A 91 12.98 -7.25 -4.71
CA ILE A 91 12.39 -7.71 -3.45
C ILE A 91 13.10 -8.99 -3.00
N CYS A 92 13.24 -9.20 -1.69
CA CYS A 92 13.75 -10.47 -1.20
C CYS A 92 12.60 -11.50 -1.02
N SER A 93 12.91 -12.77 -1.23
CA SER A 93 11.93 -13.88 -1.10
C SER A 93 11.28 -13.92 0.27
N LYS A 94 12.03 -13.62 1.35
CA LYS A 94 11.49 -13.52 2.71
C LYS A 94 10.42 -12.44 2.85
N THR A 95 10.59 -11.29 2.20
CA THR A 95 9.58 -10.23 2.19
C THR A 95 8.32 -10.70 1.47
N GLN A 96 8.46 -11.35 0.31
CA GLN A 96 7.32 -11.88 -0.46
C GLN A 96 6.50 -12.90 0.34
N ILE A 97 7.18 -13.81 1.05
CA ILE A 97 6.54 -14.79 1.94
C ILE A 97 5.77 -14.04 3.04
N SER A 98 6.42 -13.11 3.72
CA SER A 98 5.81 -12.34 4.81
C SER A 98 4.58 -11.54 4.34
N MET A 99 4.61 -10.97 3.14
CA MET A 99 3.45 -10.30 2.55
C MET A 99 2.26 -11.25 2.36
N LYS A 100 2.50 -12.44 1.78
CA LYS A 100 1.45 -13.43 1.57
C LYS A 100 0.84 -13.92 2.89
N GLU A 101 1.68 -14.20 3.88
CA GLU A 101 1.24 -14.64 5.23
C GLU A 101 0.35 -13.59 5.91
N ASN A 102 0.59 -12.31 5.65
CA ASN A 102 -0.22 -11.20 6.18
C ASN A 102 -1.38 -10.79 5.27
N GLY A 103 -1.64 -11.53 4.19
CA GLY A 103 -2.75 -11.29 3.26
C GLY A 103 -2.56 -10.09 2.34
N PHE A 104 -1.32 -9.62 2.14
CA PHE A 104 -1.00 -8.55 1.20
C PHE A 104 -0.74 -9.11 -0.19
N SER A 105 -1.44 -8.56 -1.17
CA SER A 105 -1.07 -8.70 -2.58
C SER A 105 0.08 -7.74 -2.89
N TYR A 106 0.97 -8.12 -3.80
CA TYR A 106 2.09 -7.27 -4.17
C TYR A 106 2.38 -7.35 -5.68
N ASP A 107 2.87 -6.25 -6.24
CA ASP A 107 3.25 -6.19 -7.65
C ASP A 107 4.37 -5.16 -7.88
N PHE A 108 5.23 -5.41 -8.86
CA PHE A 108 6.35 -4.54 -9.22
C PHE A 108 5.91 -3.49 -10.24
N VAL A 109 6.38 -2.25 -10.07
CA VAL A 109 6.01 -1.07 -10.88
C VAL A 109 7.20 -0.19 -11.22
#